data_AF-A0A2V5TZ54-F1
#
_entry.id   AF-A0A2V5TZ54-F1
#
_cell.length_a   1.000
_cell.length_b   1.000
_cell.length_c   1.000
_cell.angle_alpha   90.00
_cell.angle_beta   90.00
_cell.angle_gamma   90.00
#
_symmetry.space_group_name_H-M   'P 1'
#
loop_
_entity.id
_entity.type
_entity.pdbx_description
1 polymer ?
#
loop_
_entity_poly.entity_id
_entity_poly.type
_entity_poly.pdbx_seq_one_letter_code
_entity_poly.pdbx_strand_id
1 'polypeptide(L)'
;MLLRLNLTTQGMALPALVFLVTALGVTLESLQAELPATSASSPRPTLEETLASRSDLWGEAALRQPDGPSYEFFEKLLPPPRYVNADFKYYPIVLSAPNAKVKARLISNGSGINLRGGARSWNDIGASVIFRVGPDEFIFGTLRDRLSEPTLADGYLPIVGIRYRHGSPFQSEGMVPMDQKRFDHPPEIYRLEAFASTDPQLAESGVVLVKFSLAQGTNGFVTAQVDAKSPIQFGDGKVTDEQGHILAFCDRNWRWERQSLHARLSANQLVVLAVPTQPLDASTPLSLTAAEYSRQRESCAATWKEILSRGMNVETPEPYVNEAWRHLICQNFELINGDRVHYSAGNQYDRLYEAEGSDAALAMMV
;
A
#
# COMPACT_ATOMS: atom_id res chain seq x y z
N MET A 1 -31.24 51.83 -40.52
CA MET A 1 -30.19 52.82 -40.84
C MET A 1 -29.06 52.06 -41.55
N LEU A 2 -29.28 51.80 -42.84
CA LEU A 2 -28.39 52.16 -43.97
C LEU A 2 -27.01 51.44 -43.95
N LEU A 3 -26.84 50.26 -44.56
CA LEU A 3 -26.64 49.94 -46.00
C LEU A 3 -25.41 50.60 -46.66
N ARG A 4 -24.41 49.77 -47.07
CA ARG A 4 -23.96 49.49 -48.47
C ARG A 4 -22.59 48.78 -48.41
N LEU A 5 -22.34 47.55 -48.90
CA LEU A 5 -22.46 46.90 -50.23
C LEU A 5 -21.56 47.48 -51.34
N ASN A 6 -20.53 46.70 -51.74
CA ASN A 6 -20.29 46.11 -53.08
C ASN A 6 -18.78 45.89 -53.32
N LEU A 7 -18.28 44.68 -53.63
CA LEU A 7 -18.31 43.95 -54.93
C LEU A 7 -17.62 44.81 -56.03
N THR A 8 -16.71 44.39 -56.91
CA THR A 8 -16.30 43.10 -57.53
C THR A 8 -15.19 43.50 -58.54
N THR A 9 -14.11 42.74 -58.75
CA THR A 9 -13.79 41.89 -59.93
C THR A 9 -12.66 42.37 -60.84
N GLN A 10 -11.81 41.39 -61.21
CA GLN A 10 -11.15 41.14 -62.50
C GLN A 10 -9.99 42.03 -63.00
N GLY A 11 -8.84 41.38 -63.23
CA GLY A 11 -8.37 41.10 -64.60
C GLY A 11 -7.06 41.76 -65.09
N MET A 12 -6.18 40.92 -65.66
CA MET A 12 -5.16 41.15 -66.72
C MET A 12 -3.69 41.51 -66.38
N ALA A 13 -2.85 40.47 -66.40
CA ALA A 13 -1.69 40.18 -67.27
C ALA A 13 -0.69 41.27 -67.80
N LEU A 14 0.59 41.09 -67.38
CA LEU A 14 1.90 41.07 -68.12
C LEU A 14 2.42 42.31 -68.92
N PRO A 15 3.75 42.46 -69.24
CA PRO A 15 4.93 41.63 -68.93
C PRO A 15 6.27 42.39 -68.56
N ALA A 16 7.27 41.58 -68.20
CA ALA A 16 8.71 41.67 -68.52
C ALA A 16 9.61 42.76 -67.88
N LEU A 17 10.56 42.31 -67.06
CA LEU A 17 11.98 42.61 -67.33
C LEU A 17 12.85 41.39 -67.03
N VAL A 18 13.60 41.00 -68.05
CA VAL A 18 14.60 39.95 -68.13
C VAL A 18 15.89 40.43 -67.47
N PHE A 19 16.50 39.62 -66.60
CA PHE A 19 17.96 39.53 -66.53
C PHE A 19 18.39 38.10 -66.20
N LEU A 20 19.06 37.50 -67.17
CA LEU A 20 19.68 36.19 -67.16
C LEU A 20 21.20 36.42 -67.15
N VAL A 21 21.91 35.99 -66.11
CA VAL A 21 23.37 35.78 -66.16
C VAL A 21 23.71 34.48 -65.44
N THR A 22 23.80 33.45 -66.29
CA THR A 22 24.73 32.29 -66.29
C THR A 22 25.29 31.71 -64.98
N ALA A 23 24.97 30.43 -64.84
CA ALA A 23 25.60 29.37 -64.06
C ALA A 23 27.14 29.38 -64.02
N LEU A 24 27.69 29.11 -62.84
CA LEU A 24 28.83 28.22 -62.67
C LEU A 24 28.64 27.43 -61.38
N GLY A 25 28.58 26.12 -61.54
CA GLY A 25 28.32 25.18 -60.44
C GLY A 25 29.50 25.06 -59.49
N VAL A 26 29.16 25.00 -58.21
CA VAL A 26 29.89 24.23 -57.21
C VAL A 26 28.83 23.60 -56.31
N THR A 27 28.62 22.30 -56.49
CA THR A 27 27.90 21.44 -55.55
C THR A 27 28.73 21.37 -54.26
N LEU A 28 28.37 22.17 -53.25
CA LEU A 28 28.78 21.87 -51.88
C LEU A 28 27.80 20.81 -51.36
N GLU A 29 28.17 19.56 -51.57
CA GLU A 29 27.56 18.43 -50.89
C GLU A 29 27.64 18.64 -49.38
N SER A 30 26.49 18.42 -48.76
CA SER A 30 26.24 18.28 -47.34
C SER A 30 27.23 17.32 -46.68
N LEU A 31 28.18 17.88 -45.93
CA LEU A 31 28.82 17.21 -44.79
C LEU A 31 28.22 17.79 -43.50
N GLN A 32 26.91 17.64 -43.32
CA GLN A 32 26.39 17.43 -41.99
C GLN A 32 26.83 16.02 -41.62
N ALA A 33 27.94 15.93 -40.90
CA ALA A 33 28.21 14.74 -40.10
C ALA A 33 27.06 14.61 -39.10
N GLU A 34 25.99 13.91 -39.49
CA GLU A 34 25.13 13.22 -38.55
C GLU A 34 26.03 12.21 -37.83
N LEU A 35 26.67 12.70 -36.77
CA LEU A 35 27.08 11.82 -35.69
C LEU A 35 25.81 11.06 -35.31
N PRO A 36 25.77 9.72 -35.38
CA PRO A 36 24.68 9.02 -34.76
C PRO A 36 24.73 9.44 -33.29
N ALA A 37 23.69 10.12 -32.83
CA ALA A 37 23.40 10.24 -31.41
C ALA A 37 23.00 8.86 -30.92
N THR A 38 23.95 7.92 -30.94
CA THR A 38 23.97 6.78 -30.05
C THR A 38 24.19 7.42 -28.69
N SER A 39 23.11 7.87 -28.05
CA SER A 39 23.06 7.95 -26.60
C SER A 39 23.19 6.50 -26.13
N ALA A 40 24.41 5.98 -26.15
CA ALA A 40 24.77 4.84 -25.35
C ALA A 40 24.56 5.32 -23.92
N SER A 41 23.34 5.12 -23.41
CA SER A 41 23.01 5.21 -22.00
C SER A 41 24.15 4.53 -21.28
N SER A 42 25.04 5.31 -20.66
CA SER A 42 26.14 4.75 -19.91
C SER A 42 25.55 3.71 -18.95
N PRO A 43 26.11 2.49 -18.88
CA PRO A 43 25.54 1.46 -18.03
C PRO A 43 25.39 2.02 -16.61
N ARG A 44 24.22 1.81 -16.02
CA ARG A 44 23.91 2.34 -14.69
C ARG A 44 24.91 1.74 -13.68
N PRO A 45 25.45 2.54 -12.75
CA PRO A 45 26.32 2.01 -11.70
C PRO A 45 25.62 0.89 -10.95
N THR A 46 26.35 -0.20 -10.71
CA THR A 46 25.88 -1.34 -9.92
C THR A 46 25.85 -1.00 -8.43
N LEU A 47 25.17 -1.82 -7.63
CA LEU A 47 25.18 -1.71 -6.17
C LEU A 47 26.60 -1.83 -5.61
N GLU A 48 27.41 -2.75 -6.13
CA GLU A 48 28.79 -2.97 -5.68
C GLU A 48 29.67 -1.74 -5.96
N GLU A 49 29.59 -1.18 -7.18
CA GLU A 49 30.31 0.04 -7.53
C GLU A 49 29.88 1.23 -6.66
N THR A 50 28.58 1.35 -6.38
CA THR A 50 28.04 2.42 -5.54
C THR A 50 28.53 2.29 -4.10
N LEU A 51 28.56 1.07 -3.53
CA LEU A 51 29.04 0.80 -2.18
C LEU A 51 30.57 0.97 -2.04
N ALA A 52 31.32 0.68 -3.10
CA ALA A 52 32.78 0.87 -3.11
C ALA A 52 33.19 2.33 -3.37
N SER A 53 32.28 3.15 -3.89
CA SER A 53 32.53 4.55 -4.23
C SER A 53 32.60 5.45 -3.01
N ARG A 54 33.33 6.56 -3.15
CA ARG A 54 33.31 7.70 -2.20
C ARG A 54 32.39 8.84 -2.68
N SER A 55 31.69 8.65 -3.78
CA SER A 55 30.75 9.60 -4.38
C SER A 55 29.40 8.94 -4.64
N ASP A 56 28.34 9.74 -4.66
CA ASP A 56 26.97 9.28 -4.96
C ASP A 56 26.79 9.03 -6.47
N LEU A 57 27.22 7.85 -6.92
CA LEU A 57 27.17 7.49 -8.33
C LEU A 57 25.74 7.47 -8.89
N TRP A 58 24.75 7.09 -8.06
CA TRP A 58 23.35 7.05 -8.47
C TRP A 58 22.73 8.44 -8.53
N GLY A 59 23.00 9.31 -7.55
CA GLY A 59 22.55 10.70 -7.58
C GLY A 59 23.11 11.47 -8.78
N GLU A 60 24.42 11.35 -9.03
CA GLU A 60 25.06 11.98 -10.19
C GLU A 60 24.55 11.42 -11.53
N ALA A 61 24.16 10.14 -11.57
CA ALA A 61 23.55 9.54 -12.75
C ALA A 61 22.09 9.99 -12.95
N ALA A 62 21.34 10.20 -11.86
CA ALA A 62 19.99 10.74 -11.90
C ALA A 62 19.98 12.21 -12.39
N LEU A 63 20.92 13.03 -11.90
CA LEU A 63 21.05 14.44 -12.31
C LEU A 63 21.42 14.60 -13.80
N ARG A 64 22.02 13.58 -14.40
CA ARG A 64 22.36 13.54 -15.84
C ARG A 64 21.22 13.06 -16.74
N GLN A 65 20.09 12.63 -16.19
CA GLN A 65 18.92 12.28 -17.00
C GLN A 65 18.41 13.53 -17.75
N PRO A 66 17.95 13.40 -19.02
CA PRO A 66 17.46 14.55 -19.80
C PRO A 66 16.33 15.33 -19.10
N ASP A 67 15.45 14.61 -18.41
CA ASP A 67 14.30 15.17 -17.69
C ASP A 67 14.58 15.39 -16.19
N GLY A 68 15.85 15.24 -15.77
CA GLY A 68 16.27 15.30 -14.38
C GLY A 68 15.97 14.03 -13.57
N PRO A 69 16.22 14.04 -12.25
CA PRO A 69 15.92 12.92 -11.37
C PRO A 69 14.44 12.54 -11.37
N SER A 70 14.13 11.25 -11.44
CA SER A 70 12.76 10.72 -11.42
C SER A 70 12.66 9.47 -10.54
N TYR A 71 11.47 9.17 -10.03
CA TYR A 71 11.22 7.96 -9.27
C TYR A 71 11.53 6.69 -10.07
N GLU A 72 11.17 6.65 -11.36
CA GLU A 72 11.42 5.49 -12.24
C GLU A 72 12.91 5.16 -12.35
N PHE A 73 13.79 6.17 -12.27
CA PHE A 73 15.23 5.95 -12.23
C PHE A 73 15.64 5.14 -10.98
N PHE A 74 15.10 5.49 -9.81
CA PHE A 74 15.47 4.91 -8.51
C PHE A 74 14.75 3.61 -8.17
N GLU A 75 13.53 3.39 -8.68
CA GLU A 75 12.64 2.26 -8.32
C GLU A 75 13.34 0.88 -8.39
N LYS A 76 14.25 0.71 -9.34
CA LYS A 76 14.91 -0.58 -9.64
C LYS A 76 16.30 -0.71 -9.02
N LEU A 77 16.78 0.30 -8.28
CA LEU A 77 18.13 0.31 -7.73
C LEU A 77 18.26 -0.51 -6.46
N LEU A 78 17.21 -0.51 -5.61
CA LEU A 78 17.19 -1.24 -4.36
C LEU A 78 15.88 -2.04 -4.22
N PRO A 79 15.93 -3.26 -3.67
CA PRO A 79 14.71 -3.97 -3.33
C PRO A 79 13.95 -3.23 -2.22
N PRO A 80 12.61 -3.23 -2.23
CA PRO A 80 11.84 -2.57 -1.18
C PRO A 80 12.09 -3.24 0.18
N PRO A 81 12.09 -2.45 1.28
CA PRO A 81 12.19 -2.99 2.62
C PRO A 81 11.04 -3.96 2.88
N ARG A 82 11.35 -5.21 3.26
CA ARG A 82 10.33 -6.25 3.45
C ARG A 82 10.35 -6.95 4.80
N TYR A 83 11.53 -7.15 5.37
CA TYR A 83 11.68 -8.04 6.52
C TYR A 83 12.08 -7.29 7.78
N VAL A 84 11.62 -7.82 8.90
CA VAL A 84 12.01 -7.38 10.25
C VAL A 84 12.41 -8.58 11.09
N ASN A 85 13.09 -8.32 12.19
CA ASN A 85 13.56 -9.34 13.14
C ASN A 85 12.49 -9.78 14.18
N ALA A 86 11.21 -9.61 13.87
CA ALA A 86 10.10 -10.09 14.71
C ALA A 86 9.68 -11.51 14.32
N ASP A 87 8.84 -12.17 15.13
CA ASP A 87 8.27 -13.48 14.81
C ASP A 87 7.40 -13.45 13.55
N PHE A 88 6.70 -12.36 13.32
CA PHE A 88 5.91 -12.16 12.10
C PHE A 88 6.74 -11.88 10.83
N LYS A 89 8.07 -11.71 10.93
CA LYS A 89 9.08 -11.58 9.84
C LYS A 89 8.92 -10.47 8.80
N TYR A 90 7.72 -9.96 8.52
CA TYR A 90 7.45 -8.96 7.48
C TYR A 90 7.20 -7.57 8.09
N TYR A 91 7.47 -6.49 7.36
CA TYR A 91 7.24 -5.13 7.87
C TYR A 91 5.79 -4.96 8.34
N PRO A 92 5.57 -4.37 9.53
CA PRO A 92 4.25 -3.98 9.97
C PRO A 92 3.88 -2.63 9.35
N ILE A 93 2.67 -2.54 8.82
CA ILE A 93 2.01 -1.30 8.45
C ILE A 93 1.23 -0.83 9.68
N VAL A 94 1.57 0.35 10.19
CA VAL A 94 0.82 0.98 11.27
C VAL A 94 -0.53 1.41 10.72
N LEU A 95 -1.61 1.06 11.44
CA LEU A 95 -2.96 1.54 11.15
C LEU A 95 -3.46 2.28 12.38
N SER A 96 -3.83 3.55 12.21
CA SER A 96 -4.33 4.37 13.32
C SER A 96 -5.32 5.42 12.81
N ALA A 97 -6.22 5.89 13.67
CA ALA A 97 -6.92 7.13 13.40
C ALA A 97 -5.97 8.32 13.61
N PRO A 98 -6.25 9.50 13.02
CA PRO A 98 -5.43 10.68 13.24
C PRO A 98 -5.27 10.98 14.74
N ASN A 99 -4.03 11.10 15.21
CA ASN A 99 -3.70 11.40 16.61
C ASN A 99 -4.25 10.38 17.66
N ALA A 100 -4.63 9.17 17.24
CA ALA A 100 -5.07 8.16 18.19
C ALA A 100 -3.89 7.61 19.01
N LYS A 101 -4.10 7.47 20.32
CA LYS A 101 -3.09 6.90 21.24
C LYS A 101 -2.88 5.41 21.00
N VAL A 102 -3.94 4.71 20.61
CA VAL A 102 -3.91 3.28 20.32
C VAL A 102 -3.73 3.07 18.83
N LYS A 103 -2.77 2.22 18.48
CA LYS A 103 -2.35 1.95 17.10
C LYS A 103 -2.36 0.47 16.88
N ALA A 104 -2.86 0.04 15.73
CA ALA A 104 -2.81 -1.35 15.32
C ALA A 104 -1.63 -1.58 14.36
N ARG A 105 -1.28 -2.85 14.15
CA ARG A 105 -0.37 -3.25 13.07
C ARG A 105 -1.04 -4.26 12.15
N LEU A 106 -0.98 -4.02 10.85
CA LEU A 106 -1.22 -5.00 9.80
C LEU A 106 0.12 -5.51 9.30
N ILE A 107 0.32 -6.82 9.21
CA ILE A 107 1.56 -7.34 8.63
C ILE A 107 1.51 -7.18 7.11
N SER A 108 2.57 -6.65 6.50
CA SER A 108 2.59 -6.26 5.06
C SER A 108 2.36 -7.39 4.08
N ASN A 109 2.50 -8.66 4.49
CA ASN A 109 2.09 -9.79 3.66
C ASN A 109 0.60 -10.15 3.79
N GLY A 110 -0.14 -9.48 4.66
CA GLY A 110 -1.56 -9.73 4.95
C GLY A 110 -1.81 -10.92 5.88
N SER A 111 -0.78 -11.49 6.51
CA SER A 111 -0.90 -12.67 7.37
C SER A 111 -1.68 -12.43 8.66
N GLY A 112 -1.85 -11.18 9.11
CA GLY A 112 -2.62 -10.91 10.32
C GLY A 112 -2.57 -9.48 10.83
N ILE A 113 -3.36 -9.25 11.88
CA ILE A 113 -3.41 -8.02 12.68
C ILE A 113 -2.79 -8.28 14.04
N ASN A 114 -2.01 -7.33 14.54
CA ASN A 114 -1.43 -7.32 15.89
C ASN A 114 -0.59 -8.56 16.24
N LEU A 115 -0.09 -9.30 15.23
CA LEU A 115 0.70 -10.52 15.41
C LEU A 115 1.89 -10.29 16.34
N ARG A 116 2.15 -11.20 17.28
CA ARG A 116 3.17 -11.05 18.32
C ARG A 116 4.58 -10.76 17.79
N GLY A 117 5.30 -9.90 18.50
CA GLY A 117 6.65 -9.50 18.12
C GLY A 117 7.72 -10.55 18.42
N GLY A 118 7.59 -11.27 19.54
CA GLY A 118 8.49 -12.36 19.96
C GLY A 118 9.90 -11.96 20.40
N ALA A 119 10.40 -10.82 19.93
CA ALA A 119 11.71 -10.29 20.28
C ALA A 119 11.61 -9.08 21.23
N ARG A 120 12.66 -8.84 22.03
CA ARG A 120 12.71 -7.75 23.05
C ARG A 120 12.50 -6.35 22.48
N SER A 121 12.80 -6.15 21.20
CA SER A 121 12.63 -4.86 20.52
C SER A 121 11.21 -4.59 20.05
N TRP A 122 10.26 -5.50 20.31
CA TRP A 122 8.88 -5.42 19.83
C TRP A 122 7.88 -5.54 20.98
N ASN A 123 6.86 -4.67 20.95
CA ASN A 123 5.78 -4.67 21.92
C ASN A 123 4.60 -5.50 21.37
N ASP A 124 3.95 -6.28 22.23
CA ASP A 124 2.67 -6.92 21.92
C ASP A 124 1.55 -5.95 22.27
N ILE A 125 0.82 -5.49 21.26
CA ILE A 125 -0.06 -4.32 21.35
C ILE A 125 -1.55 -4.66 21.50
N GLY A 126 -1.95 -5.91 21.27
CA GLY A 126 -3.34 -6.34 21.34
C GLY A 126 -3.51 -7.83 21.08
N ALA A 127 -4.76 -8.29 20.94
CA ALA A 127 -5.05 -9.66 20.53
C ALA A 127 -4.54 -9.90 19.10
N SER A 128 -3.77 -10.98 18.91
CA SER A 128 -3.26 -11.34 17.59
C SER A 128 -4.35 -12.02 16.77
N VAL A 129 -4.52 -11.63 15.51
CA VAL A 129 -5.45 -12.29 14.60
C VAL A 129 -4.69 -12.74 13.36
N ILE A 130 -4.59 -14.06 13.16
CA ILE A 130 -3.91 -14.67 12.02
C ILE A 130 -4.93 -15.00 10.94
N PHE A 131 -4.64 -14.62 9.70
CA PHE A 131 -5.48 -14.91 8.54
C PHE A 131 -4.94 -16.07 7.73
N ARG A 132 -5.85 -16.97 7.37
CA ARG A 132 -5.59 -18.14 6.55
C ARG A 132 -6.61 -18.22 5.42
N VAL A 133 -6.22 -18.84 4.32
CA VAL A 133 -7.07 -19.00 3.13
C VAL A 133 -6.94 -20.38 2.52
N GLY A 134 -7.99 -20.76 1.78
CA GLY A 134 -8.05 -22.06 1.13
C GLY A 134 -8.55 -23.17 2.07
N PRO A 135 -8.93 -24.33 1.49
CA PRO A 135 -9.43 -25.47 2.26
C PRO A 135 -8.37 -26.12 3.16
N ASP A 136 -7.09 -25.88 2.88
CA ASP A 136 -5.92 -26.29 3.66
C ASP A 136 -5.55 -25.28 4.75
N GLU A 137 -6.26 -24.15 4.83
CA GLU A 137 -6.05 -23.08 5.82
C GLU A 137 -4.60 -22.57 5.84
N PHE A 138 -4.05 -22.39 4.65
CA PHE A 138 -2.72 -21.86 4.48
C PHE A 138 -2.64 -20.40 4.93
N ILE A 139 -1.61 -20.02 5.67
CA ILE A 139 -1.44 -18.63 6.14
C ILE A 139 -1.36 -17.69 4.93
N PHE A 140 -2.17 -16.63 4.97
CA PHE A 140 -2.23 -15.64 3.91
C PHE A 140 -0.86 -14.97 3.73
N GLY A 141 -0.40 -14.86 2.48
CA GLY A 141 0.83 -14.13 2.16
C GLY A 141 2.15 -14.81 2.55
N THR A 142 2.13 -16.07 2.98
CA THR A 142 3.36 -16.81 3.29
C THR A 142 4.24 -17.02 2.06
N LEU A 143 3.65 -17.33 0.90
CA LEU A 143 4.40 -17.55 -0.34
C LEU A 143 4.52 -16.27 -1.14
N ARG A 144 5.75 -15.72 -1.21
CA ARG A 144 6.05 -14.44 -1.87
C ARG A 144 5.59 -14.39 -3.32
N ASP A 145 5.86 -15.43 -4.11
CA ASP A 145 5.56 -15.46 -5.55
C ASP A 145 4.04 -15.51 -5.85
N ARG A 146 3.21 -15.52 -4.81
CA ARG A 146 1.76 -15.51 -4.89
C ARG A 146 1.15 -14.23 -4.32
N LEU A 147 1.95 -13.34 -3.75
CA LEU A 147 1.54 -12.14 -3.04
C LEU A 147 1.76 -10.92 -3.94
N SER A 148 0.76 -10.03 -4.04
CA SER A 148 0.98 -8.69 -4.55
C SER A 148 1.54 -7.80 -3.43
N GLU A 149 2.37 -6.81 -3.77
CA GLU A 149 2.71 -5.77 -2.81
C GLU A 149 1.44 -5.08 -2.26
N PRO A 150 1.46 -4.61 -1.01
CA PRO A 150 0.40 -3.77 -0.48
C PRO A 150 0.19 -2.52 -1.34
N THR A 151 -1.06 -2.18 -1.59
CA THR A 151 -1.45 -0.92 -2.22
C THR A 151 -2.31 -0.10 -1.29
N LEU A 152 -2.36 1.21 -1.53
CA LEU A 152 -3.18 2.15 -0.77
C LEU A 152 -4.36 2.60 -1.63
N ALA A 153 -5.53 2.81 -1.02
CA ALA A 153 -6.66 3.38 -1.75
C ALA A 153 -6.31 4.78 -2.26
N ASP A 154 -6.69 5.08 -3.51
CA ASP A 154 -6.32 6.30 -4.24
C ASP A 154 -4.80 6.56 -4.30
N GLY A 155 -3.96 5.56 -4.02
CA GLY A 155 -2.50 5.65 -4.00
C GLY A 155 -1.90 6.15 -2.68
N TYR A 156 -2.67 6.81 -1.81
CA TYR A 156 -2.13 7.48 -0.61
C TYR A 156 -2.97 7.37 0.67
N LEU A 157 -4.23 6.94 0.59
CA LEU A 157 -5.08 6.80 1.77
C LEU A 157 -4.64 5.56 2.55
N PRO A 158 -4.61 5.60 3.91
CA PRO A 158 -4.24 4.46 4.75
C PRO A 158 -5.37 3.39 4.83
N ILE A 159 -5.81 2.96 3.65
CA ILE A 159 -6.73 1.87 3.40
C ILE A 159 -5.96 0.88 2.54
N VAL A 160 -5.40 -0.13 3.19
CA VAL A 160 -4.43 -1.06 2.60
C VAL A 160 -5.16 -2.16 1.86
N GLY A 161 -4.77 -2.45 0.63
CA GLY A 161 -5.22 -3.58 -0.17
C GLY A 161 -4.08 -4.57 -0.42
N ILE A 162 -4.34 -5.87 -0.24
CA ILE A 162 -3.38 -6.94 -0.51
C ILE A 162 -4.08 -8.05 -1.28
N ARG A 163 -3.42 -8.59 -2.31
CA ARG A 163 -3.93 -9.76 -3.06
C ARG A 163 -3.01 -10.95 -2.86
N TYR A 164 -3.61 -12.11 -2.69
CA TYR A 164 -2.88 -13.36 -2.54
C TYR A 164 -3.51 -14.45 -3.37
N ARG A 165 -2.71 -15.03 -4.27
CA ARG A 165 -3.10 -16.16 -5.10
C ARG A 165 -2.93 -17.44 -4.31
N HIS A 166 -3.97 -18.24 -4.22
CA HIS A 166 -3.91 -19.56 -3.61
C HIS A 166 -4.36 -20.59 -4.64
N GLY A 167 -3.51 -21.60 -4.90
CA GLY A 167 -3.85 -22.68 -5.79
C GLY A 167 -4.56 -23.78 -5.02
N SER A 168 -5.85 -23.98 -5.28
CA SER A 168 -6.59 -25.12 -4.76
C SER A 168 -6.40 -26.36 -5.66
N PRO A 169 -6.21 -27.57 -5.12
CA PRO A 169 -5.77 -27.89 -3.76
C PRO A 169 -4.23 -27.92 -3.67
N PHE A 170 -3.65 -27.34 -2.61
CA PHE A 170 -2.29 -27.66 -2.20
C PHE A 170 -2.30 -29.10 -1.66
N GLN A 171 -1.59 -30.01 -2.32
CA GLN A 171 -1.42 -31.37 -1.79
C GLN A 171 -0.46 -31.32 -0.62
N SER A 172 -0.94 -31.75 0.56
CA SER A 172 -0.07 -32.12 1.67
C SER A 172 0.96 -33.13 1.17
N GLU A 173 2.24 -32.91 1.46
CA GLU A 173 3.34 -33.82 1.12
C GLU A 173 3.02 -35.25 1.57
N GLY A 174 2.65 -36.11 0.61
CA GLY A 174 2.27 -37.49 0.85
C GLY A 174 1.93 -38.18 -0.46
N MET A 175 2.60 -39.32 -0.72
CA MET A 175 2.44 -40.29 -1.81
C MET A 175 1.46 -39.88 -2.93
N VAL A 176 1.99 -39.33 -4.02
CA VAL A 176 1.23 -38.94 -5.22
C VAL A 176 0.70 -40.20 -5.93
N PRO A 177 -0.62 -40.44 -5.99
CA PRO A 177 -1.17 -41.45 -6.89
C PRO A 177 -0.90 -41.03 -8.34
N MET A 178 -0.39 -41.95 -9.18
CA MET A 178 -0.04 -41.65 -10.59
C MET A 178 -1.21 -41.13 -11.44
N ASP A 179 -2.46 -41.32 -11.01
CA ASP A 179 -3.69 -40.97 -11.76
C ASP A 179 -4.42 -39.73 -11.24
N GLN A 180 -3.69 -38.69 -10.79
CA GLN A 180 -4.34 -37.44 -10.42
C GLN A 180 -4.83 -36.68 -11.66
N LYS A 181 -6.16 -36.67 -11.85
CA LYS A 181 -6.82 -35.70 -12.73
C LYS A 181 -6.49 -34.29 -12.23
N ARG A 182 -5.66 -33.55 -12.98
CA ARG A 182 -5.49 -32.11 -12.77
C ARG A 182 -6.85 -31.45 -12.97
N PHE A 183 -7.42 -30.92 -11.90
CA PHE A 183 -8.57 -30.05 -11.99
C PHE A 183 -8.09 -28.69 -12.46
N ASP A 184 -8.33 -28.39 -13.73
CA ASP A 184 -7.92 -27.15 -14.39
C ASP A 184 -8.92 -26.04 -14.04
N HIS A 185 -8.94 -25.65 -12.77
CA HIS A 185 -9.75 -24.53 -12.29
C HIS A 185 -8.84 -23.33 -12.06
N PRO A 186 -9.28 -22.11 -12.45
CA PRO A 186 -8.49 -20.93 -12.20
C PRO A 186 -8.26 -20.76 -10.69
N PRO A 187 -7.02 -20.45 -10.26
CA PRO A 187 -6.72 -20.34 -8.84
C PRO A 187 -7.53 -19.20 -8.20
N GLU A 188 -7.88 -19.36 -6.93
CA GLU A 188 -8.49 -18.28 -6.16
C GLU A 188 -7.48 -17.16 -5.94
N ILE A 189 -7.89 -15.93 -6.22
CA ILE A 189 -7.14 -14.73 -5.84
C ILE A 189 -7.95 -14.04 -4.75
N TYR A 190 -7.47 -14.16 -3.51
CA TYR A 190 -8.05 -13.51 -2.36
C TYR A 190 -7.63 -12.04 -2.34
N ARG A 191 -8.55 -11.17 -1.94
CA ARG A 191 -8.29 -9.76 -1.68
C ARG A 191 -8.58 -9.47 -0.22
N LEU A 192 -7.59 -8.95 0.49
CA LEU A 192 -7.70 -8.34 1.81
C LEU A 192 -7.73 -6.81 1.62
N GLU A 193 -8.66 -6.13 2.29
CA GLU A 193 -8.64 -4.68 2.48
C GLU A 193 -8.71 -4.40 3.98
N ALA A 194 -7.89 -3.48 4.50
CA ALA A 194 -7.86 -3.15 5.92
C ALA A 194 -7.56 -1.67 6.18
N PHE A 195 -8.20 -1.09 7.20
CA PHE A 195 -7.99 0.30 7.64
C PHE A 195 -8.40 0.48 9.11
N ALA A 196 -7.84 1.48 9.78
CA ALA A 196 -8.30 1.87 11.12
C ALA A 196 -9.57 2.73 11.03
N SER A 197 -10.54 2.46 11.91
CA SER A 197 -11.72 3.32 12.05
C SER A 197 -11.30 4.71 12.50
N THR A 198 -11.94 5.73 11.94
CA THR A 198 -11.78 7.13 12.36
C THR A 198 -12.97 7.63 13.19
N ASP A 199 -13.92 6.74 13.49
CA ASP A 199 -14.99 7.01 14.45
C ASP A 199 -14.37 7.20 15.84
N PRO A 200 -14.64 8.32 16.55
CA PRO A 200 -14.02 8.59 17.84
C PRO A 200 -14.13 7.45 18.86
N GLN A 201 -15.29 6.77 18.94
CA GLN A 201 -15.50 5.70 19.92
C GLN A 201 -14.68 4.44 19.57
N LEU A 202 -14.50 4.16 18.29
CA LEU A 202 -13.73 3.00 17.84
C LEU A 202 -12.23 3.29 17.72
N ALA A 203 -11.88 4.54 17.45
CA ALA A 203 -10.50 5.02 17.34
C ALA A 203 -9.76 4.95 18.68
N GLU A 204 -10.44 5.21 19.80
CA GLU A 204 -9.88 5.07 21.15
C GLU A 204 -9.31 3.67 21.42
N SER A 205 -9.97 2.63 20.88
CA SER A 205 -9.53 1.24 21.01
C SER A 205 -8.67 0.73 19.83
N GLY A 206 -8.34 1.60 18.86
CA GLY A 206 -7.56 1.25 17.68
C GLY A 206 -8.20 0.12 16.86
N VAL A 207 -9.51 0.23 16.58
CA VAL A 207 -10.26 -0.77 15.82
C VAL A 207 -9.86 -0.76 14.34
N VAL A 208 -9.40 -1.91 13.85
CA VAL A 208 -9.12 -2.14 12.43
C VAL A 208 -10.29 -2.89 11.79
N LEU A 209 -10.85 -2.35 10.74
CA LEU A 209 -11.81 -3.07 9.90
C LEU A 209 -11.05 -3.82 8.81
N VAL A 210 -11.44 -5.07 8.57
CA VAL A 210 -10.85 -5.95 7.57
C VAL A 210 -11.96 -6.54 6.71
N LYS A 211 -11.75 -6.57 5.39
CA LYS A 211 -12.63 -7.22 4.42
C LYS A 211 -11.86 -8.23 3.61
N PHE A 212 -12.44 -9.42 3.47
CA PHE A 212 -12.03 -10.42 2.49
C PHE A 212 -13.05 -10.56 1.38
N SER A 213 -12.57 -10.67 0.14
CA SER A 213 -13.35 -11.02 -1.04
C SER A 213 -12.49 -11.82 -2.03
N LEU A 214 -13.12 -12.36 -3.07
CA LEU A 214 -12.40 -12.97 -4.19
C LEU A 214 -12.25 -11.95 -5.33
N ALA A 215 -11.02 -11.72 -5.78
CA ALA A 215 -10.74 -11.05 -7.05
C ALA A 215 -10.83 -12.03 -8.23
N GLN A 216 -10.63 -13.32 -7.98
CA GLN A 216 -10.79 -14.42 -8.92
C GLN A 216 -11.18 -15.70 -8.16
N GLY A 217 -11.96 -16.57 -8.78
CA GLY A 217 -12.42 -17.84 -8.22
C GLY A 217 -13.86 -17.77 -7.70
N THR A 218 -14.43 -18.93 -7.39
CA THR A 218 -15.84 -19.07 -6.98
C THR A 218 -16.02 -19.80 -5.66
N ASN A 219 -14.94 -20.33 -5.08
CA ASN A 219 -15.01 -21.16 -3.87
C ASN A 219 -13.85 -20.88 -2.91
N GLY A 220 -13.87 -19.70 -2.31
CA GLY A 220 -12.87 -19.26 -1.35
C GLY A 220 -13.21 -19.67 0.08
N PHE A 221 -12.17 -19.89 0.89
CA PHE A 221 -12.28 -20.11 2.33
C PHE A 221 -11.36 -19.13 3.03
N VAL A 222 -11.84 -18.54 4.12
CA VAL A 222 -11.05 -17.67 4.99
C VAL A 222 -11.20 -18.13 6.42
N THR A 223 -10.08 -18.28 7.13
CA THR A 223 -10.06 -18.50 8.57
C THR A 223 -9.41 -17.29 9.24
N ALA A 224 -9.99 -16.80 10.32
CA ALA A 224 -9.40 -15.84 11.23
C ALA A 224 -9.21 -16.49 12.60
N GLN A 225 -7.96 -16.68 12.99
CA GLN A 225 -7.58 -17.28 14.27
C GLN A 225 -7.23 -16.18 15.25
N VAL A 226 -8.07 -15.99 16.27
CA VAL A 226 -7.83 -15.03 17.36
C VAL A 226 -7.00 -15.71 18.44
N ASP A 227 -5.80 -15.20 18.67
CA ASP A 227 -4.90 -15.62 19.74
C ASP A 227 -4.98 -14.60 20.89
N ALA A 228 -5.55 -15.06 22.00
CA ALA A 228 -5.77 -14.30 23.21
C ALA A 228 -5.04 -14.97 24.40
N LYS A 229 -4.74 -14.18 25.43
CA LYS A 229 -4.06 -14.66 26.64
C LYS A 229 -4.96 -15.50 27.55
N SER A 230 -6.27 -15.41 27.36
CA SER A 230 -7.32 -16.12 28.09
C SER A 230 -8.18 -16.94 27.13
N PRO A 231 -8.92 -17.95 27.63
CA PRO A 231 -10.01 -18.58 26.90
C PRO A 231 -10.94 -17.54 26.24
N ILE A 232 -11.41 -17.88 25.05
CA ILE A 232 -12.30 -17.02 24.25
C ILE A 232 -13.61 -17.73 23.97
N GLN A 233 -14.66 -16.93 23.85
CA GLN A 233 -16.00 -17.39 23.52
C GLN A 233 -16.47 -16.72 22.24
N PHE A 234 -17.34 -17.40 21.49
CA PHE A 234 -17.98 -16.85 20.31
C PHE A 234 -19.50 -16.87 20.48
N GLY A 235 -20.13 -15.71 20.29
CA GLY A 235 -21.58 -15.54 20.33
C GLY A 235 -21.98 -14.22 19.69
N ASP A 236 -23.13 -14.20 19.01
CA ASP A 236 -23.70 -12.98 18.41
C ASP A 236 -22.73 -12.19 17.51
N GLY A 237 -21.88 -12.90 16.75
CA GLY A 237 -20.89 -12.28 15.86
C GLY A 237 -19.71 -11.62 16.57
N LYS A 238 -19.47 -11.97 17.83
CA LYS A 238 -18.40 -11.42 18.67
C LYS A 238 -17.52 -12.54 19.19
N VAL A 239 -16.21 -12.30 19.19
CA VAL A 239 -15.24 -13.08 19.96
C VAL A 239 -14.94 -12.31 21.24
N THR A 240 -15.18 -12.89 22.40
CA THR A 240 -14.95 -12.25 23.70
C THR A 240 -13.97 -13.01 24.57
N ASP A 241 -13.30 -12.31 25.48
CA ASP A 241 -12.53 -12.92 26.56
C ASP A 241 -13.45 -13.42 27.71
N GLU A 242 -12.85 -13.95 28.78
CA GLU A 242 -13.57 -14.44 29.96
C GLU A 242 -14.29 -13.33 30.74
N GLN A 243 -13.87 -12.08 30.59
CA GLN A 243 -14.47 -10.91 31.22
C GLN A 243 -15.60 -10.31 30.36
N GLY A 244 -15.81 -10.84 29.16
CA GLY A 244 -16.81 -10.35 28.21
C GLY A 244 -16.33 -9.16 27.37
N HIS A 245 -15.06 -8.78 27.43
CA HIS A 245 -14.53 -7.77 26.51
C HIS A 245 -14.41 -8.35 25.11
N ILE A 246 -14.66 -7.52 24.11
CA ILE A 246 -14.73 -7.93 22.72
C ILE A 246 -13.33 -7.82 22.10
N LEU A 247 -12.86 -8.94 21.56
CA LEU A 247 -11.56 -9.09 20.88
C LEU A 247 -11.68 -9.05 19.36
N ALA A 248 -12.85 -9.41 18.82
CA ALA A 248 -13.18 -9.25 17.41
C ALA A 248 -14.70 -9.20 17.18
N PHE A 249 -15.12 -8.46 16.17
CA PHE A 249 -16.47 -8.54 15.59
C PHE A 249 -16.38 -9.18 14.21
N CYS A 250 -17.42 -9.88 13.82
CA CYS A 250 -17.54 -10.45 12.50
C CYS A 250 -18.98 -10.32 11.99
N ASP A 251 -19.15 -10.25 10.67
CA ASP A 251 -20.50 -10.32 10.11
C ASP A 251 -21.13 -11.72 10.27
N ARG A 252 -22.39 -11.84 9.87
CA ARG A 252 -23.19 -13.08 9.96
C ARG A 252 -22.67 -14.24 9.09
N ASN A 253 -21.72 -14.01 8.20
CA ASN A 253 -21.22 -15.05 7.29
C ASN A 253 -20.10 -15.88 7.91
N TRP A 254 -19.62 -15.47 9.09
CA TRP A 254 -18.63 -16.21 9.86
C TRP A 254 -19.28 -17.26 10.77
N ARG A 255 -18.57 -18.36 10.94
CA ARG A 255 -18.93 -19.48 11.82
C ARG A 255 -17.78 -19.79 12.75
N TRP A 256 -18.09 -20.25 13.95
CA TRP A 256 -17.09 -20.70 14.91
C TRP A 256 -16.91 -22.20 14.80
N GLU A 257 -15.75 -22.63 14.34
CA GLU A 257 -15.40 -24.05 14.19
C GLU A 257 -13.92 -24.21 14.57
N ARG A 258 -13.54 -25.34 15.17
CA ARG A 258 -12.13 -25.65 15.48
C ARG A 258 -11.36 -24.51 16.18
N GLN A 259 -12.03 -23.80 17.09
CA GLN A 259 -11.49 -22.66 17.85
C GLN A 259 -11.03 -21.48 16.96
N SER A 260 -11.70 -21.25 15.83
CA SER A 260 -11.42 -20.14 14.92
C SER A 260 -12.69 -19.69 14.19
N LEU A 261 -12.64 -18.49 13.62
CA LEU A 261 -13.69 -17.96 12.76
C LEU A 261 -13.45 -18.47 11.34
N HIS A 262 -14.45 -19.10 10.73
CA HIS A 262 -14.42 -19.60 9.35
C HIS A 262 -15.51 -18.94 8.50
N ALA A 263 -15.14 -18.54 7.30
CA ALA A 263 -16.06 -18.00 6.30
C ALA A 263 -15.82 -18.64 4.94
N ARG A 264 -16.91 -18.78 4.17
CA ARG A 264 -16.87 -19.19 2.77
C ARG A 264 -17.18 -17.99 1.88
N LEU A 265 -16.42 -17.85 0.80
CA LEU A 265 -16.57 -16.81 -0.20
C LEU A 265 -16.98 -17.42 -1.54
N SER A 266 -18.03 -16.88 -2.13
CA SER A 266 -18.33 -17.01 -3.56
C SER A 266 -17.93 -15.74 -4.30
N ALA A 267 -17.98 -15.75 -5.64
CA ALA A 267 -17.45 -14.67 -6.49
C ALA A 267 -17.99 -13.26 -6.16
N ASN A 268 -19.22 -13.15 -5.65
CA ASN A 268 -19.86 -11.87 -5.32
C ASN A 268 -20.09 -11.70 -3.81
N GLN A 269 -19.47 -12.53 -2.99
CA GLN A 269 -19.54 -12.42 -1.55
C GLN A 269 -18.28 -11.77 -0.99
N LEU A 270 -18.48 -11.08 0.12
CA LEU A 270 -17.45 -10.56 0.97
C LEU A 270 -17.76 -10.96 2.40
N VAL A 271 -16.73 -10.99 3.22
CA VAL A 271 -16.88 -11.10 4.66
C VAL A 271 -16.05 -10.01 5.33
N VAL A 272 -16.57 -9.49 6.45
CA VAL A 272 -15.89 -8.43 7.20
C VAL A 272 -15.63 -8.83 8.64
N LEU A 273 -14.53 -8.32 9.19
CA LEU A 273 -14.21 -8.36 10.61
C LEU A 273 -13.82 -6.97 11.11
N ALA A 274 -13.94 -6.75 12.42
CA ALA A 274 -13.33 -5.62 13.11
C ALA A 274 -12.49 -6.14 14.28
N VAL A 275 -11.23 -5.71 14.35
CA VAL A 275 -10.25 -6.16 15.33
C VAL A 275 -9.82 -4.96 16.18
N PRO A 276 -10.35 -4.81 17.40
CA PRO A 276 -9.82 -3.86 18.37
C PRO A 276 -8.39 -4.20 18.79
N THR A 277 -7.55 -3.18 18.93
CA THR A 277 -6.21 -3.35 19.53
C THR A 277 -6.30 -3.40 21.04
N GLN A 278 -7.04 -2.46 21.64
CA GLN A 278 -7.49 -2.57 23.02
C GLN A 278 -8.90 -3.17 23.05
N PRO A 279 -9.15 -4.25 23.81
CA PRO A 279 -10.47 -4.89 23.87
C PRO A 279 -11.59 -3.88 24.13
N LEU A 280 -12.71 -4.07 23.45
CA LEU A 280 -13.88 -3.19 23.56
C LEU A 280 -14.83 -3.67 24.66
N ASP A 281 -15.53 -2.75 25.31
CA ASP A 281 -16.59 -3.13 26.25
C ASP A 281 -17.75 -3.84 25.56
N ALA A 282 -18.39 -4.78 26.26
CA ALA A 282 -19.54 -5.54 25.75
C ALA A 282 -20.70 -4.64 25.27
N SER A 283 -20.82 -3.44 25.86
CA SER A 283 -21.81 -2.42 25.55
C SER A 283 -21.52 -1.61 24.28
N THR A 284 -20.35 -1.79 23.65
CA THR A 284 -19.99 -1.05 22.44
C THR A 284 -21.02 -1.31 21.34
N PRO A 285 -21.72 -0.28 20.82
CA PRO A 285 -22.83 -0.44 19.89
C PRO A 285 -22.33 -0.64 18.45
N LEU A 286 -21.46 -1.61 18.22
CA LEU A 286 -21.00 -1.98 16.88
C LEU A 286 -21.75 -3.22 16.38
N SER A 287 -22.54 -3.05 15.32
CA SER A 287 -23.14 -4.15 14.57
C SER A 287 -22.46 -4.26 13.22
N LEU A 288 -21.49 -5.18 13.11
CA LEU A 288 -20.68 -5.28 11.92
C LEU A 288 -21.45 -5.95 10.78
N THR A 289 -21.65 -5.19 9.70
CA THR A 289 -22.27 -5.64 8.46
C THR A 289 -21.45 -5.13 7.27
N ALA A 290 -21.72 -5.66 6.07
CA ALA A 290 -21.13 -5.12 4.84
C ALA A 290 -21.43 -3.63 4.63
N ALA A 291 -22.64 -3.18 4.98
CA ALA A 291 -23.04 -1.77 4.88
C ALA A 291 -22.29 -0.90 5.89
N GLU A 292 -22.16 -1.37 7.13
CA GLU A 292 -21.40 -0.66 8.17
C GLU A 292 -19.91 -0.58 7.81
N TYR A 293 -19.32 -1.65 7.28
CA TYR A 293 -17.96 -1.62 6.77
C TYR A 293 -17.78 -0.56 5.67
N SER A 294 -18.69 -0.51 4.69
CA SER A 294 -18.63 0.49 3.62
C SER A 294 -18.73 1.92 4.16
N ARG A 295 -19.64 2.16 5.11
CA ARG A 295 -19.78 3.45 5.79
C ARG A 295 -18.49 3.86 6.51
N GLN A 296 -17.90 2.94 7.28
CA GLN A 296 -16.63 3.16 7.99
C GLN A 296 -15.48 3.43 7.02
N ARG A 297 -15.43 2.73 5.88
CA ARG A 297 -14.41 2.92 4.84
C ARG A 297 -14.53 4.31 4.19
N GLU A 298 -15.74 4.73 3.87
CA GLU A 298 -16.02 6.06 3.32
C GLU A 298 -15.68 7.16 4.33
N SER A 299 -16.06 6.98 5.60
CA SER A 299 -15.71 7.90 6.69
C SER A 299 -14.20 8.01 6.87
N CYS A 300 -13.47 6.88 6.89
CA CYS A 300 -12.01 6.86 6.96
C CYS A 300 -11.40 7.67 5.81
N ALA A 301 -11.81 7.40 4.57
CA ALA A 301 -11.33 8.13 3.40
C ALA A 301 -11.63 9.63 3.49
N ALA A 302 -12.83 10.01 3.93
CA ALA A 302 -13.24 11.40 4.10
C ALA A 302 -12.38 12.12 5.15
N THR A 303 -12.18 11.52 6.33
CA THR A 303 -11.33 12.07 7.40
C THR A 303 -9.92 12.39 6.90
N TRP A 304 -9.28 11.46 6.19
CA TRP A 304 -7.93 11.66 5.67
C TRP A 304 -7.87 12.72 4.57
N LYS A 305 -8.85 12.74 3.66
CA LYS A 305 -8.96 13.79 2.63
C LYS A 305 -9.18 15.16 3.25
N GLU A 306 -9.98 15.25 4.31
CA GLU A 306 -10.20 16.49 5.04
C GLU A 306 -8.88 17.01 5.64
N ILE A 307 -8.14 16.16 6.34
CA ILE A 307 -6.83 16.52 6.93
C ILE A 307 -5.87 17.03 5.86
N LEU A 308 -5.72 16.29 4.76
CA LEU A 308 -4.82 16.67 3.66
C LEU A 308 -5.23 18.00 3.02
N SER A 309 -6.53 18.29 2.94
CA SER A 309 -7.02 19.53 2.32
C SER A 309 -6.70 20.80 3.10
N ARG A 310 -6.32 20.69 4.39
CA ARG A 310 -5.99 21.83 5.26
C ARG A 310 -4.55 22.34 5.07
N GLY A 311 -3.69 21.56 4.42
CA GLY A 311 -2.27 21.87 4.25
C GLY A 311 -1.91 22.46 2.89
N MET A 312 -0.62 22.74 2.71
CA MET A 312 -0.06 23.04 1.40
C MET A 312 -0.21 21.82 0.47
N ASN A 313 -0.62 22.05 -0.76
CA ASN A 313 -0.62 21.04 -1.81
C ASN A 313 0.62 21.21 -2.69
N VAL A 314 1.48 20.19 -2.70
CA VAL A 314 2.64 20.12 -3.60
C VAL A 314 2.27 19.22 -4.77
N GLU A 315 2.47 19.72 -5.99
CA GLU A 315 2.23 18.93 -7.19
C GLU A 315 3.52 18.88 -8.02
N THR A 316 3.98 17.67 -8.29
CA THR A 316 5.05 17.39 -9.24
C THR A 316 4.47 16.74 -10.50
N PRO A 317 5.22 16.70 -11.62
CA PRO A 317 4.81 15.94 -12.80
C PRO A 317 4.68 14.42 -12.57
N GLU A 318 5.15 13.89 -11.44
CA GLU A 318 5.20 12.46 -11.13
C GLU A 318 4.06 12.06 -10.17
N PRO A 319 3.02 11.35 -10.64
CA PRO A 319 1.88 10.96 -9.80
C PRO A 319 2.29 10.17 -8.54
N TYR A 320 3.28 9.29 -8.66
CA TYR A 320 3.76 8.47 -7.56
C TYR A 320 4.39 9.33 -6.44
N VAL A 321 5.14 10.37 -6.81
CA VAL A 321 5.71 11.32 -5.82
C VAL A 321 4.59 12.08 -5.12
N ASN A 322 3.55 12.48 -5.87
CA ASN A 322 2.38 13.15 -5.32
C ASN A 322 1.60 12.28 -4.34
N GLU A 323 1.47 10.98 -4.62
CA GLU A 323 0.85 10.01 -3.71
C GLU A 323 1.73 9.77 -2.47
N ALA A 324 3.04 9.63 -2.65
CA ALA A 324 3.99 9.36 -1.58
C ALA A 324 4.01 10.47 -0.51
N TRP A 325 4.09 11.75 -0.90
CA TRP A 325 4.14 12.83 0.10
C TRP A 325 2.79 13.00 0.83
N ARG A 326 1.65 12.77 0.15
CA ARG A 326 0.33 12.75 0.80
C ARG A 326 0.25 11.63 1.84
N HIS A 327 0.71 10.43 1.49
CA HIS A 327 0.72 9.33 2.43
C HIS A 327 1.68 9.56 3.59
N LEU A 328 2.84 10.18 3.35
CA LEU A 328 3.78 10.57 4.42
C LEU A 328 3.12 11.48 5.46
N ILE A 329 2.27 12.43 5.04
CA ILE A 329 1.49 13.25 5.98
C ILE A 329 0.50 12.40 6.76
N CYS A 330 -0.24 11.50 6.10
CA CYS A 330 -1.13 10.57 6.81
C CYS A 330 -0.36 9.78 7.88
N GLN A 331 0.78 9.18 7.52
CA GLN A 331 1.62 8.41 8.44
C GLN A 331 2.09 9.26 9.64
N ASN A 332 2.48 10.52 9.41
CA ASN A 332 2.84 11.41 10.50
C ASN A 332 1.67 11.55 11.50
N PHE A 333 0.45 11.81 11.01
CA PHE A 333 -0.75 11.88 11.86
C PHE A 333 -1.12 10.55 12.51
N GLU A 334 -0.89 9.41 11.84
CA GLU A 334 -1.05 8.08 12.42
C GLU A 334 -0.03 7.81 13.53
N LEU A 335 1.13 8.46 13.53
CA LEU A 335 2.19 8.28 14.51
C LEU A 335 2.12 9.27 15.69
N ILE A 336 1.43 10.41 15.56
CA ILE A 336 1.20 11.30 16.72
C ILE A 336 0.49 10.51 17.83
N ASN A 337 0.94 10.71 19.06
CA ASN A 337 0.36 10.14 20.25
C ASN A 337 0.07 11.25 21.26
N GLY A 338 -1.14 11.82 21.18
CA GLY A 338 -1.56 12.95 22.01
C GLY A 338 -0.85 14.24 21.60
N ASP A 339 0.10 14.68 22.41
CA ASP A 339 0.93 15.88 22.21
C ASP A 339 2.36 15.56 21.76
N ARG A 340 2.66 14.31 21.42
CA ARG A 340 3.99 13.83 21.04
C ARG A 340 4.02 13.23 19.64
N VAL A 341 5.09 13.50 18.90
CA VAL A 341 5.40 12.81 17.64
C VAL A 341 6.23 11.57 17.95
N HIS A 342 5.86 10.43 17.36
CA HIS A 342 6.64 9.19 17.47
C HIS A 342 7.31 8.87 16.14
N TYR A 343 8.47 8.19 16.16
CA TYR A 343 9.14 7.71 14.94
C TYR A 343 8.50 6.44 14.37
N SER A 344 7.90 5.64 15.24
CA SER A 344 7.31 4.36 14.88
C SER A 344 6.26 3.94 15.92
N ALA A 345 5.68 2.76 15.75
CA ALA A 345 4.71 2.20 16.70
C ALA A 345 4.99 0.72 16.99
N GLY A 346 4.77 0.31 18.25
CA GLY A 346 4.79 -1.11 18.65
C GLY A 346 6.19 -1.75 18.68
N ASN A 347 7.24 -0.96 18.79
CA ASN A 347 8.62 -1.41 18.89
C ASN A 347 9.46 -0.49 19.79
N GLN A 348 10.71 -0.82 20.06
CA GLN A 348 11.56 -0.05 20.98
C GLN A 348 11.75 1.42 20.59
N TYR A 349 11.60 1.77 19.30
CA TYR A 349 11.68 3.13 18.76
C TYR A 349 10.32 3.82 18.68
N ASP A 350 9.33 3.37 19.45
CA ASP A 350 7.94 3.90 19.44
C ASP A 350 7.75 5.19 20.23
N ARG A 351 8.78 6.03 20.30
CA ARG A 351 8.80 7.34 20.96
C ARG A 351 9.80 8.26 20.26
N LEU A 352 9.79 9.53 20.60
CA LEU A 352 10.79 10.48 20.13
C LEU A 352 12.12 10.25 20.85
N TYR A 353 13.20 10.14 20.08
CA TYR A 353 14.58 10.10 20.57
C TYR A 353 15.32 11.35 20.07
N GLU A 354 15.05 12.50 20.68
CA GLU A 354 15.62 13.81 20.29
C GLU A 354 17.15 13.81 20.26
N ALA A 355 17.79 12.97 21.08
CA ALA A 355 19.24 12.83 21.18
C ALA A 355 19.90 12.32 19.89
N GLU A 356 19.24 11.48 19.08
CA GLU A 356 19.86 10.83 17.92
C GLU A 356 20.22 11.81 16.79
N GLY A 357 19.56 12.97 16.72
CA GLY A 357 19.91 14.07 15.81
C GLY A 357 20.62 15.25 16.49
N SER A 358 20.24 15.53 17.74
CA SER A 358 20.68 16.75 18.44
C SER A 358 22.08 16.64 19.02
N ASP A 359 22.50 15.45 19.47
CA ASP A 359 23.82 15.27 20.10
C ASP A 359 24.96 15.37 19.07
N ALA A 360 24.73 14.89 17.85
CA ALA A 360 25.66 15.05 16.73
C ALA A 360 25.80 16.53 16.33
N ALA A 361 24.70 17.29 16.32
CA ALA A 361 24.74 18.73 16.09
C ALA A 361 25.42 19.47 17.26
N LEU A 362 25.17 19.06 18.50
CA LEU A 362 25.79 19.63 19.70
C LEU A 362 27.31 19.46 19.67
N ALA A 363 27.80 18.26 19.32
CA ALA A 363 29.23 17.97 19.20
C ALA A 363 29.94 18.77 18.09
N MET A 364 29.21 19.31 17.12
CA MET A 364 29.73 20.20 16.07
C MET A 364 29.65 21.69 16.45
N MET A 365 29.03 22.01 17.59
CA MET A 365 28.87 23.37 18.12
C MET A 365 29.77 23.67 19.32
N VAL A 366 30.56 22.70 19.80
CA VAL A 366 31.63 22.87 20.81
C VAL A 366 32.98 22.63 20.16
#